data_AF-A0A3N2PIB0-F1
#
_entry.id   AF-A0A3N2PIB0-F1
#
_cell.length_a   1.000
_cell.length_b   1.000
_cell.length_c   1.000
_cell.angle_alpha   90.00
_cell.angle_beta   90.00
_cell.angle_gamma   90.00
#
_symmetry.space_group_name_H-M   'P 1'
#
loop_
_entity.id
_entity.type
_entity.pdbx_description
1 polymer ?
#
loop_
_entity_poly.entity_id
_entity_poly.type
_entity_poly.pdbx_seq_one_letter_code
_entity_poly.pdbx_strand_id
1 'polypeptide(L)'
;MSSVGRADAGSRERGIIVPDRPSRTPYPGVRGLLLCVLTAVLIAAGAVPAYAATDTEPPSAPGPITVAEITTTSVLLTWTPATDNVGVDRYEVSQFFTDVVVLHRTTATGLRLTGLRPSRTYAFGVRAVDAAGNSSPSSRTLRLIMPPGDDVPPSVPGGLRVTGVAETAVDLAWDASTDNVQLAGYEVLSISPSGTTVVATVWLMPPANPSTAVRVTRLTAGTTYTFAVRARDEAGNYSALSAPVTVTTPSASICSVGYRVAAEWTTGLLAQLTIRAIGSVAIDGWTLTWAFPDSQPLLALWGAELVRRGGGTLTVRHPADDRVILPGETHFINYVTTAPAPTPTRFVLNDSPCVTGG
;
A
#
# COMPACT_ATOMS: atom_id res chain seq x y z
N MET A 1 38.64 32.23 -5.03
CA MET A 1 39.75 32.67 -5.90
C MET A 1 40.33 31.44 -6.61
N SER A 2 41.21 31.64 -7.59
CA SER A 2 41.81 30.63 -8.49
C SER A 2 42.65 29.56 -7.75
N SER A 3 43.14 28.47 -8.37
CA SER A 3 43.43 28.25 -9.81
C SER A 3 43.36 26.79 -10.31
N VAL A 4 43.54 26.65 -11.63
CA VAL A 4 43.59 25.42 -12.44
C VAL A 4 45.03 24.91 -12.59
N GLY A 5 45.24 23.60 -12.82
CA GLY A 5 46.52 23.00 -13.28
C GLY A 5 46.32 21.58 -13.85
N ARG A 6 47.08 21.18 -14.88
CA ARG A 6 46.83 19.95 -15.67
C ARG A 6 48.07 19.44 -16.43
N ALA A 7 48.34 18.13 -16.34
CA ALA A 7 49.26 17.31 -17.18
C ALA A 7 50.76 17.72 -17.16
N ASP A 8 51.74 17.00 -17.76
CA ASP A 8 51.70 15.81 -18.66
C ASP A 8 52.95 14.88 -18.53
N ALA A 9 53.10 13.90 -19.42
CA ALA A 9 53.97 12.70 -19.39
C ALA A 9 55.50 12.87 -19.63
N GLY A 10 56.27 11.77 -19.50
CA GLY A 10 57.71 11.74 -19.81
C GLY A 10 58.47 10.38 -19.79
N SER A 11 58.37 9.59 -20.87
CA SER A 11 59.42 8.78 -21.57
C SER A 11 60.55 8.00 -20.82
N ARG A 12 60.90 6.79 -21.32
CA ARG A 12 62.19 6.48 -22.03
C ARG A 12 62.37 5.01 -22.49
N GLU A 13 63.29 4.80 -23.43
CA GLU A 13 63.58 3.55 -24.16
C GLU A 13 64.87 2.84 -23.70
N ARG A 14 65.13 1.61 -24.20
CA ARG A 14 66.45 1.08 -24.63
C ARG A 14 66.31 -0.28 -25.35
N GLY A 15 67.24 -0.60 -26.26
CA GLY A 15 67.32 -1.89 -26.98
C GLY A 15 68.73 -2.18 -27.50
N ILE A 16 68.99 -3.41 -28.03
CA ILE A 16 70.27 -3.87 -28.60
C ILE A 16 70.07 -5.22 -29.38
N ILE A 17 70.94 -5.71 -30.29
CA ILE A 17 71.44 -5.13 -31.57
C ILE A 17 72.24 -6.21 -32.37
N VAL A 18 71.81 -6.54 -33.62
CA VAL A 18 72.66 -6.83 -34.84
C VAL A 18 73.59 -8.09 -34.81
N PRO A 19 74.13 -8.67 -35.93
CA PRO A 19 74.01 -8.44 -37.39
C PRO A 19 73.21 -9.58 -38.10
N ASP A 20 73.40 -10.10 -39.33
CA ASP A 20 74.37 -9.90 -40.45
C ASP A 20 73.82 -10.32 -41.85
N ARG A 21 74.69 -10.46 -42.86
CA ARG A 21 74.41 -10.75 -44.30
C ARG A 21 75.54 -11.60 -44.93
N PRO A 22 75.38 -12.18 -46.15
CA PRO A 22 75.60 -11.41 -47.38
C PRO A 22 74.69 -11.81 -48.57
N SER A 23 74.92 -11.21 -49.74
CA SER A 23 74.00 -11.20 -50.90
C SER A 23 74.62 -11.68 -52.22
N ARG A 24 73.82 -12.35 -53.08
CA ARG A 24 74.04 -12.40 -54.54
C ARG A 24 72.71 -12.32 -55.31
N THR A 25 72.78 -11.72 -56.49
CA THR A 25 71.76 -11.61 -57.56
C THR A 25 72.48 -11.87 -58.90
N PRO A 26 71.85 -11.85 -60.09
CA PRO A 26 70.42 -11.83 -60.42
C PRO A 26 70.00 -12.96 -61.40
N TYR A 27 68.68 -13.14 -61.60
CA TYR A 27 68.09 -13.53 -62.89
C TYR A 27 66.71 -12.85 -63.03
N PRO A 28 66.37 -12.22 -64.17
CA PRO A 28 65.07 -11.55 -64.34
C PRO A 28 64.00 -12.53 -64.83
N GLY A 29 62.99 -12.78 -64.00
CA GLY A 29 61.85 -13.62 -64.38
C GLY A 29 60.64 -13.42 -63.47
N VAL A 30 59.51 -13.03 -64.06
CA VAL A 30 58.15 -13.05 -63.49
C VAL A 30 57.96 -12.39 -62.11
N ARG A 31 57.65 -11.09 -62.09
CA ARG A 31 56.70 -10.48 -61.12
C ARG A 31 56.26 -9.08 -61.55
N GLY A 32 55.15 -9.01 -62.30
CA GLY A 32 54.41 -7.77 -62.56
C GLY A 32 52.98 -7.90 -62.01
N LEU A 33 52.58 -6.94 -61.17
CA LEU A 33 51.24 -6.69 -60.61
C LEU A 33 50.32 -7.90 -60.33
N LEU A 34 50.41 -8.40 -59.10
CA LEU A 34 49.32 -9.13 -58.43
C LEU A 34 48.21 -8.15 -57.99
N LEU A 35 47.43 -7.57 -58.92
CA LEU A 35 46.22 -6.79 -58.55
C LEU A 35 45.16 -6.61 -59.66
N CYS A 36 44.79 -7.67 -60.38
CA CYS A 36 43.52 -7.74 -61.11
C CYS A 36 43.18 -9.19 -61.48
N VAL A 37 42.59 -9.95 -60.55
CA VAL A 37 42.36 -11.39 -60.74
C VAL A 37 40.96 -11.67 -61.29
N LEU A 38 40.92 -11.97 -62.60
CA LEU A 38 39.87 -12.67 -63.35
C LEU A 38 38.42 -12.17 -63.24
N THR A 39 38.01 -11.43 -64.28
CA THR A 39 36.64 -11.52 -64.82
C THR A 39 36.61 -12.60 -65.91
N ALA A 40 35.87 -13.70 -65.69
CA ALA A 40 35.62 -14.81 -66.63
C ALA A 40 36.88 -15.59 -67.14
N VAL A 41 36.87 -16.90 -67.39
CA VAL A 41 35.78 -17.85 -67.69
C VAL A 41 36.03 -19.19 -66.98
N LEU A 42 35.05 -19.69 -66.22
CA LEU A 42 34.77 -21.12 -66.15
C LEU A 42 33.33 -21.34 -65.66
N ILE A 43 32.47 -22.00 -66.46
CA ILE A 43 31.14 -22.44 -66.04
C ILE A 43 31.23 -23.93 -65.72
N ALA A 44 31.28 -24.27 -64.43
CA ALA A 44 31.12 -25.62 -63.92
C ALA A 44 30.57 -25.53 -62.49
N ALA A 45 29.69 -26.46 -62.10
CA ALA A 45 28.98 -26.45 -60.82
C ALA A 45 28.21 -25.14 -60.53
N GLY A 46 27.18 -24.87 -61.35
CA GLY A 46 26.18 -23.82 -61.11
C GLY A 46 25.24 -24.11 -59.93
N ALA A 47 25.80 -24.47 -58.76
CA ALA A 47 25.11 -24.57 -57.50
C ALA A 47 25.23 -23.24 -56.74
N VAL A 48 24.53 -22.21 -57.23
CA VAL A 48 24.12 -21.14 -56.32
C VAL A 48 23.37 -21.79 -55.15
N PRO A 49 23.61 -21.39 -53.90
CA PRO A 49 22.73 -21.80 -52.82
C PRO A 49 21.34 -21.28 -53.19
N ALA A 50 20.40 -22.20 -53.43
CA ALA A 50 19.02 -21.83 -53.67
C ALA A 50 18.53 -21.18 -52.38
N TYR A 51 18.47 -19.85 -52.38
CA TYR A 51 17.61 -19.13 -51.45
C TYR A 51 16.24 -19.75 -51.62
N ALA A 52 15.76 -20.42 -50.57
CA ALA A 52 14.40 -20.94 -50.55
C ALA A 52 13.48 -19.77 -50.92
N ALA A 53 12.65 -19.97 -51.94
CA ALA A 53 11.75 -18.93 -52.38
C ALA A 53 10.93 -18.47 -51.17
N THR A 54 10.87 -17.16 -50.93
CA THR A 54 10.05 -16.61 -49.86
C THR A 54 8.62 -17.09 -50.07
N ASP A 55 8.02 -17.66 -49.03
CA ASP A 55 6.68 -18.21 -49.15
C ASP A 55 5.66 -17.13 -49.53
N THR A 56 4.67 -17.53 -50.31
CA THR A 56 3.59 -16.67 -50.83
C THR A 56 2.22 -17.32 -50.75
N GLU A 57 2.15 -18.58 -50.31
CA GLU A 57 0.86 -19.23 -50.06
C GLU A 57 0.36 -18.81 -48.67
N PRO A 58 -0.89 -18.35 -48.52
CA PRO A 58 -1.45 -18.06 -47.21
C PRO A 58 -1.98 -19.33 -46.55
N PRO A 59 -1.83 -19.48 -45.22
CA PRO A 59 -2.43 -20.58 -44.48
C PRO A 59 -3.94 -20.71 -44.71
N SER A 60 -4.46 -21.93 -44.54
CA SER A 60 -5.90 -22.17 -44.56
C SER A 60 -6.63 -21.39 -43.46
N ALA A 61 -7.91 -21.08 -43.68
CA ALA A 61 -8.72 -20.46 -42.64
C ALA A 61 -8.83 -21.40 -41.41
N PRO A 62 -8.61 -20.93 -40.18
CA PRO A 62 -8.85 -21.72 -38.98
C PRO A 62 -10.32 -22.15 -38.86
N GLY A 63 -10.58 -23.18 -38.05
CA GLY A 63 -11.93 -23.62 -37.76
C GLY A 63 -12.81 -22.56 -37.09
N PRO A 64 -14.14 -22.79 -37.01
CA PRO A 64 -15.02 -21.93 -36.23
C PRO A 64 -14.58 -21.92 -34.76
N ILE A 65 -14.60 -20.73 -34.14
CA ILE A 65 -14.26 -20.58 -32.73
C ILE A 65 -15.35 -21.21 -31.86
N THR A 66 -14.93 -22.06 -30.93
CA THR A 66 -15.76 -22.62 -29.86
C THR A 66 -15.34 -22.02 -28.51
N VAL A 67 -16.22 -22.13 -27.52
CA VAL A 67 -15.97 -21.73 -26.13
C VAL A 67 -15.75 -22.99 -25.31
N ALA A 68 -14.56 -23.13 -24.73
CA ALA A 68 -14.24 -24.26 -23.85
C ALA A 68 -14.58 -23.95 -22.38
N GLU A 69 -14.40 -22.69 -21.95
CA GLU A 69 -14.78 -22.20 -20.63
C GLU A 69 -15.26 -20.74 -20.72
N ILE A 70 -16.12 -20.34 -19.79
CA ILE A 70 -16.58 -18.96 -19.64
C ILE A 70 -16.80 -18.62 -18.17
N THR A 71 -16.39 -17.43 -17.76
CA THR A 71 -16.73 -16.79 -16.48
C THR A 71 -17.39 -15.44 -16.76
N THR A 72 -17.80 -14.72 -15.71
CA THR A 72 -18.37 -13.36 -15.86
C THR A 72 -17.40 -12.35 -16.50
N THR A 73 -16.09 -12.60 -16.41
CA THR A 73 -15.01 -11.68 -16.83
C THR A 73 -13.94 -12.30 -17.72
N SER A 74 -14.05 -13.58 -18.08
CA SER A 74 -13.08 -14.28 -18.93
C SER A 74 -13.72 -15.35 -19.83
N VAL A 75 -13.04 -15.70 -20.92
CA VAL A 75 -13.44 -16.79 -21.81
C VAL A 75 -12.21 -17.54 -22.33
N LEU A 76 -12.27 -18.86 -22.42
CA LEU A 76 -11.31 -19.68 -23.15
C LEU A 76 -11.88 -20.02 -24.53
N LEU A 77 -11.30 -19.42 -25.57
CA LEU A 77 -11.62 -19.68 -26.96
C LEU A 77 -10.73 -20.81 -27.50
N THR A 78 -11.28 -21.70 -28.30
CA THR A 78 -10.54 -22.76 -29.02
C THR A 78 -11.02 -22.87 -30.47
N TRP A 79 -10.20 -23.45 -31.35
CA TRP A 79 -10.51 -23.67 -32.77
C TRP A 79 -9.73 -24.88 -33.30
N THR A 80 -10.16 -25.45 -34.43
CA THR A 80 -9.30 -26.43 -35.14
C THR A 80 -8.16 -25.70 -35.83
N PRO A 81 -6.92 -26.24 -35.81
CA PRO A 81 -5.77 -25.61 -36.44
C PRO A 81 -5.97 -25.35 -37.93
N ALA A 82 -5.30 -24.30 -38.42
CA ALA A 82 -5.04 -24.11 -39.83
C ALA A 82 -3.91 -25.04 -40.31
N THR A 83 -3.82 -25.22 -41.62
CA THR A 83 -2.78 -25.96 -42.31
C THR A 83 -2.14 -25.07 -43.36
N ASP A 84 -0.87 -25.30 -43.64
CA ASP A 84 -0.03 -24.48 -44.50
C ASP A 84 1.01 -25.36 -45.20
N ASN A 85 1.63 -24.88 -46.28
CA ASN A 85 2.59 -25.66 -47.08
C ASN A 85 4.01 -25.71 -46.42
N VAL A 86 4.38 -24.70 -45.62
CA VAL A 86 5.66 -24.60 -44.89
C VAL A 86 5.43 -24.60 -43.38
N GLY A 87 4.44 -23.86 -42.88
CA GLY A 87 3.98 -23.92 -41.50
C GLY A 87 3.35 -22.64 -40.96
N VAL A 88 2.29 -22.79 -40.18
CA VAL A 88 1.65 -21.70 -39.42
C VAL A 88 2.58 -21.26 -38.27
N ASP A 89 2.99 -19.98 -38.27
CA ASP A 89 3.74 -19.35 -37.19
C ASP A 89 2.83 -19.08 -35.99
N ARG A 90 1.67 -18.44 -36.24
CA ARG A 90 0.77 -17.99 -35.18
C ARG A 90 -0.68 -17.84 -35.62
N TYR A 91 -1.55 -17.69 -34.63
CA TYR A 91 -2.91 -17.22 -34.78
C TYR A 91 -3.03 -15.78 -34.26
N GLU A 92 -3.79 -14.96 -34.98
CA GLU A 92 -4.16 -13.61 -34.57
C GLU A 92 -5.66 -13.58 -34.27
N VAL A 93 -6.01 -13.37 -33.01
CA VAL A 93 -7.40 -13.36 -32.51
C VAL A 93 -7.87 -11.92 -32.36
N SER A 94 -8.84 -11.55 -33.18
CA SER A 94 -9.54 -10.27 -33.09
C SER A 94 -10.68 -10.34 -32.08
N GLN A 95 -10.71 -9.39 -31.15
CA GLN A 95 -11.77 -9.16 -30.18
C GLN A 95 -12.43 -7.81 -30.50
N PHE A 96 -13.73 -7.82 -30.78
CA PHE A 96 -14.54 -6.64 -31.02
C PHE A 96 -15.44 -6.36 -29.82
N PHE A 97 -15.44 -5.10 -29.35
CA PHE A 97 -16.39 -4.59 -28.36
C PHE A 97 -16.81 -3.18 -28.76
N THR A 98 -18.12 -3.00 -29.01
CA THR A 98 -18.66 -1.87 -29.79
C THR A 98 -17.82 -1.59 -31.04
N ASP A 99 -17.14 -0.46 -31.12
CA ASP A 99 -16.33 -0.01 -32.25
C ASP A 99 -14.82 -0.23 -32.00
N VAL A 100 -14.45 -0.77 -30.83
CA VAL A 100 -13.07 -1.05 -30.44
C VAL A 100 -12.67 -2.46 -30.86
N VAL A 101 -11.53 -2.57 -31.54
CA VAL A 101 -10.90 -3.84 -31.91
C VAL A 101 -9.60 -4.02 -31.14
N VAL A 102 -9.46 -5.13 -30.42
CA VAL A 102 -8.21 -5.56 -29.78
C VAL A 102 -7.69 -6.79 -30.52
N LEU A 103 -6.40 -6.79 -30.89
CA LEU A 103 -5.77 -7.92 -31.56
C LEU A 103 -4.81 -8.64 -30.61
N HIS A 104 -5.05 -9.92 -30.38
CA HIS A 104 -4.23 -10.81 -29.57
C HIS A 104 -3.47 -11.80 -30.46
N ARG A 105 -2.38 -12.37 -29.95
CA ARG A 105 -1.54 -13.35 -30.67
C ARG A 105 -1.27 -14.57 -29.82
N THR A 106 -1.27 -15.76 -30.42
CA THR A 106 -0.94 -17.04 -29.77
C THR A 106 -0.41 -18.03 -30.81
N THR A 107 0.48 -18.93 -30.41
CA THR A 107 0.91 -20.07 -31.24
C THR A 107 0.03 -21.30 -31.04
N ALA A 108 -0.76 -21.33 -29.96
CA ALA A 108 -1.69 -22.42 -29.65
C ALA A 108 -3.03 -22.27 -30.37
N THR A 109 -3.75 -23.39 -30.55
CA THR A 109 -5.11 -23.45 -31.10
C THR A 109 -6.21 -23.04 -30.11
N GLY A 110 -5.86 -22.14 -29.21
CA GLY A 110 -6.74 -21.58 -28.19
C GLY A 110 -6.10 -20.41 -27.46
N LEU A 111 -6.95 -19.59 -26.84
CA LEU A 111 -6.56 -18.39 -26.12
C LEU A 111 -7.57 -18.07 -25.01
N ARG A 112 -7.09 -17.84 -23.78
CA ARG A 112 -7.91 -17.25 -22.72
C ARG A 112 -7.82 -15.73 -22.80
N LEU A 113 -8.99 -15.09 -22.84
CA LEU A 113 -9.14 -13.64 -22.75
C LEU A 113 -9.74 -13.28 -21.39
N THR A 114 -9.22 -12.25 -20.75
CA THR A 114 -9.60 -11.78 -19.40
C THR A 114 -9.92 -10.28 -19.42
N GLY A 115 -10.51 -9.75 -18.35
CA GLY A 115 -10.93 -8.35 -18.29
C GLY A 115 -12.17 -8.02 -19.14
N LEU A 116 -12.93 -9.05 -19.52
CA LEU A 116 -14.22 -8.90 -20.17
C LEU A 116 -15.25 -8.37 -19.16
N ARG A 117 -16.30 -7.71 -19.65
CA ARG A 117 -17.35 -7.12 -18.81
C ARG A 117 -18.58 -8.03 -18.79
N PRO A 118 -19.20 -8.29 -17.62
CA PRO A 118 -20.43 -9.09 -17.53
C PRO A 118 -21.60 -8.47 -18.31
N SER A 119 -22.54 -9.31 -18.75
CA SER A 119 -23.70 -8.92 -19.59
C SER A 119 -23.35 -8.14 -20.87
N ARG A 120 -22.12 -8.24 -21.39
CA ARG A 120 -21.71 -7.56 -22.64
C ARG A 120 -21.52 -8.54 -23.79
N THR A 121 -21.96 -8.11 -24.96
CA THR A 121 -21.71 -8.81 -26.23
C THR A 121 -20.32 -8.47 -26.75
N TYR A 122 -19.52 -9.50 -26.97
CA TYR A 122 -18.27 -9.44 -27.73
C TYR A 122 -18.43 -10.21 -29.05
N ALA A 123 -17.60 -9.88 -30.03
CA ALA A 123 -17.43 -10.72 -31.22
C ALA A 123 -15.95 -11.11 -31.39
N PHE A 124 -15.71 -12.32 -31.85
CA PHE A 124 -14.38 -12.91 -31.99
C PHE A 124 -14.20 -13.51 -33.38
N GLY A 125 -13.02 -13.32 -33.97
CA GLY A 125 -12.60 -13.95 -35.22
C GLY A 125 -11.10 -14.22 -35.19
N VAL A 126 -10.65 -15.37 -35.71
CA VAL A 126 -9.25 -15.78 -35.69
C VAL A 126 -8.75 -16.05 -37.11
N ARG A 127 -7.53 -15.61 -37.41
CA ARG A 127 -6.79 -15.96 -38.63
C ARG A 127 -5.46 -16.62 -38.28
N ALA A 128 -4.95 -17.46 -39.16
CA ALA A 128 -3.58 -17.95 -39.11
C ALA A 128 -2.66 -17.01 -39.90
N VAL A 129 -1.37 -16.99 -39.53
CA VAL A 129 -0.30 -16.31 -40.26
C VAL A 129 0.93 -17.24 -40.26
N ASP A 130 1.62 -17.32 -41.38
CA ASP A 130 2.86 -18.07 -41.55
C ASP A 130 4.09 -17.26 -41.07
N ALA A 131 5.29 -17.83 -41.29
CA ALA A 131 6.56 -17.16 -41.01
C ALA A 131 6.98 -16.09 -42.04
N ALA A 132 6.36 -16.04 -43.23
CA ALA A 132 6.62 -15.05 -44.27
C ALA A 132 5.76 -13.77 -44.11
N GLY A 133 4.64 -13.86 -43.37
CA GLY A 133 3.64 -12.81 -43.17
C GLY A 133 2.32 -13.02 -43.91
N ASN A 134 2.17 -14.09 -44.70
CA ASN A 134 0.94 -14.41 -45.41
C ASN A 134 -0.16 -14.75 -44.41
N SER A 135 -1.34 -14.14 -44.56
CA SER A 135 -2.44 -14.22 -43.60
C SER A 135 -3.64 -14.96 -44.19
N SER A 136 -4.19 -15.91 -43.45
CA SER A 136 -5.41 -16.62 -43.84
C SER A 136 -6.64 -15.70 -43.89
N PRO A 137 -7.71 -16.11 -44.57
CA PRO A 137 -9.05 -15.63 -44.26
C PRO A 137 -9.39 -15.87 -42.79
N SER A 138 -10.22 -15.00 -42.19
CA SER A 138 -10.71 -15.20 -40.82
C SER A 138 -11.65 -16.40 -40.74
N SER A 139 -11.65 -17.07 -39.59
CA SER A 139 -12.74 -17.93 -39.15
C SER A 139 -14.09 -17.20 -39.22
N ARG A 140 -15.19 -17.97 -39.28
CA ARG A 140 -16.53 -17.43 -39.00
C ARG A 140 -16.53 -16.70 -37.65
N THR A 141 -17.11 -15.50 -37.62
CA THR A 141 -17.21 -14.71 -36.39
C THR A 141 -18.11 -15.39 -35.36
N LEU A 142 -17.57 -15.64 -34.16
CA LEU A 142 -18.34 -15.99 -32.98
C LEU A 142 -18.88 -14.70 -32.35
N ARG A 143 -20.19 -14.63 -32.06
CA ARG A 143 -20.77 -13.60 -31.18
C ARG A 143 -21.11 -14.26 -29.86
N LEU A 144 -20.67 -13.65 -28.75
CA LEU A 144 -20.80 -14.19 -27.41
C LEU A 144 -21.30 -13.10 -26.46
N ILE A 145 -22.29 -13.41 -25.64
CA ILE A 145 -22.72 -12.57 -24.53
C ILE A 145 -22.07 -13.13 -23.27
N MET A 146 -21.34 -12.30 -22.53
CA MET A 146 -20.78 -12.70 -21.23
C MET A 146 -21.91 -12.96 -20.22
N PRO A 147 -21.76 -13.92 -19.29
CA PRO A 147 -22.70 -14.14 -18.20
C PRO A 147 -22.97 -12.86 -17.41
N PRO A 148 -24.12 -12.75 -16.70
CA PRO A 148 -24.35 -11.66 -15.77
C PRO A 148 -23.28 -11.62 -14.67
N GLY A 149 -23.05 -10.43 -14.11
CA GLY A 149 -22.28 -10.28 -12.89
C GLY A 149 -23.10 -10.73 -11.68
N ASP A 150 -22.50 -10.71 -10.50
CA ASP A 150 -23.27 -10.88 -9.28
C ASP A 150 -24.06 -9.60 -8.96
N ASP A 151 -25.35 -9.73 -8.73
CA ASP A 151 -26.29 -8.66 -8.40
C ASP A 151 -27.06 -8.92 -7.09
N VAL A 152 -26.75 -10.01 -6.39
CA VAL A 152 -27.32 -10.36 -5.09
C VAL A 152 -26.44 -9.75 -3.99
N PRO A 153 -26.97 -8.88 -3.12
CA PRO A 153 -26.16 -8.30 -2.05
C PRO A 153 -25.90 -9.28 -0.89
N PRO A 154 -24.77 -9.14 -0.16
CA PRO A 154 -24.50 -9.90 1.05
C PRO A 154 -25.61 -9.81 2.11
N SER A 155 -25.66 -10.82 2.98
CA SER A 155 -26.56 -10.79 4.14
C SER A 155 -26.24 -9.61 5.07
N VAL A 156 -27.27 -9.06 5.72
CA VAL A 156 -27.10 -7.97 6.70
C VAL A 156 -26.27 -8.45 7.90
N PRO A 157 -25.26 -7.69 8.37
CA PRO A 157 -24.48 -8.03 9.56
C PRO A 157 -25.35 -8.15 10.81
N GLY A 158 -25.24 -9.28 11.51
CA GLY A 158 -25.97 -9.56 12.75
C GLY A 158 -25.28 -9.00 14.00
N GLY A 159 -25.99 -8.96 15.12
CA GLY A 159 -25.41 -8.85 16.46
C GLY A 159 -24.50 -7.65 16.75
N LEU A 160 -24.63 -6.53 16.03
CA LEU A 160 -23.80 -5.34 16.24
C LEU A 160 -23.88 -4.87 17.70
N ARG A 161 -22.71 -4.82 18.35
CA ARG A 161 -22.54 -4.56 19.78
C ARG A 161 -21.27 -3.76 20.05
N VAL A 162 -21.31 -2.94 21.09
CA VAL A 162 -20.12 -2.30 21.65
C VAL A 162 -19.41 -3.30 22.56
N THR A 163 -18.09 -3.45 22.40
CA THR A 163 -17.25 -4.33 23.23
C THR A 163 -16.28 -3.55 24.12
N GLY A 164 -16.10 -2.25 23.88
CA GLY A 164 -15.23 -1.37 24.65
C GLY A 164 -15.46 0.10 24.31
N VAL A 165 -15.23 0.99 25.26
CA VAL A 165 -15.42 2.44 25.11
C VAL A 165 -14.27 3.17 25.80
N ALA A 166 -13.71 4.17 25.11
CA ALA A 166 -12.75 5.12 25.65
C ALA A 166 -13.13 6.55 25.21
N GLU A 167 -12.50 7.55 25.82
CA GLU A 167 -12.77 8.97 25.62
C GLU A 167 -12.84 9.39 24.13
N THR A 168 -11.97 8.83 23.28
CA THR A 168 -11.87 9.19 21.85
C THR A 168 -11.99 7.99 20.89
N ALA A 169 -12.49 6.84 21.37
CA ALA A 169 -12.58 5.60 20.58
C ALA A 169 -13.61 4.59 21.12
N VAL A 170 -14.19 3.78 20.22
CA VAL A 170 -15.17 2.72 20.54
C VAL A 170 -14.77 1.43 19.84
N ASP A 171 -14.82 0.31 20.55
CA ASP A 171 -14.69 -1.03 19.97
C ASP A 171 -16.07 -1.58 19.63
N LEU A 172 -16.23 -2.02 18.38
CA LEU A 172 -17.46 -2.63 17.86
C LEU A 172 -17.16 -4.06 17.43
N ALA A 173 -18.13 -4.94 17.65
CA ALA A 173 -18.15 -6.29 17.09
C ALA A 173 -19.54 -6.60 16.50
N TRP A 174 -19.59 -7.51 15.54
CA TRP A 174 -20.80 -7.99 14.89
C TRP A 174 -20.65 -9.49 14.54
N ASP A 175 -21.68 -10.05 13.95
CA ASP A 175 -21.72 -11.44 13.48
C ASP A 175 -21.53 -11.49 11.97
N ALA A 176 -20.90 -12.55 11.46
CA ALA A 176 -20.45 -12.61 10.08
C ALA A 176 -21.60 -12.67 9.06
N SER A 177 -21.50 -11.86 8.01
CA SER A 177 -22.34 -11.97 6.83
C SER A 177 -21.90 -13.12 5.94
N THR A 178 -22.82 -13.60 5.11
CA THR A 178 -22.57 -14.52 4.00
C THR A 178 -22.96 -13.89 2.67
N ASP A 179 -22.43 -14.46 1.59
CA ASP A 179 -22.60 -14.01 0.21
C ASP A 179 -22.64 -15.23 -0.72
N ASN A 180 -23.26 -15.11 -1.90
CA ASN A 180 -23.40 -16.22 -2.85
C ASN A 180 -22.20 -16.41 -3.81
N VAL A 181 -21.31 -15.42 -3.94
CA VAL A 181 -20.05 -15.58 -4.69
C VAL A 181 -18.85 -15.28 -3.80
N GLN A 182 -18.70 -14.03 -3.31
CA GLN A 182 -17.60 -13.65 -2.44
C GLN A 182 -17.85 -12.32 -1.68
N LEU A 183 -17.98 -12.43 -0.36
CA LEU A 183 -17.91 -11.29 0.56
C LEU A 183 -16.50 -10.69 0.58
N ALA A 184 -16.38 -9.38 0.32
CA ALA A 184 -15.10 -8.66 0.33
C ALA A 184 -14.84 -7.89 1.64
N GLY A 185 -15.87 -7.43 2.35
CA GLY A 185 -15.67 -6.60 3.53
C GLY A 185 -16.91 -6.08 4.23
N TYR A 186 -16.66 -5.26 5.25
CA TYR A 186 -17.66 -4.52 6.01
C TYR A 186 -17.32 -3.03 6.03
N GLU A 187 -18.33 -2.18 6.03
CA GLU A 187 -18.21 -0.76 6.36
C GLU A 187 -18.97 -0.45 7.64
N VAL A 188 -18.33 0.28 8.54
CA VAL A 188 -18.93 0.83 9.75
C VAL A 188 -19.28 2.28 9.48
N LEU A 189 -20.53 2.65 9.75
CA LEU A 189 -21.09 3.96 9.47
C LEU A 189 -21.56 4.64 10.75
N SER A 190 -21.19 5.90 10.92
CA SER A 190 -21.76 6.79 11.95
C SER A 190 -23.01 7.46 11.40
N ILE A 191 -24.13 7.29 12.09
CA ILE A 191 -25.44 7.88 11.76
C ILE A 191 -25.65 9.12 12.64
N SER A 192 -26.01 10.24 12.00
CA SER A 192 -26.28 11.51 12.66
C SER A 192 -27.43 12.26 11.98
N PRO A 193 -28.04 13.28 12.62
CA PRO A 193 -29.09 14.09 11.99
C PRO A 193 -28.64 14.84 10.72
N SER A 194 -27.34 15.08 10.54
CA SER A 194 -26.77 15.71 9.34
C SER A 194 -26.37 14.73 8.23
N GLY A 195 -26.50 13.41 8.47
CA GLY A 195 -26.21 12.37 7.49
C GLY A 195 -25.55 11.13 8.07
N THR A 196 -25.23 10.18 7.19
CA THR A 196 -24.52 8.94 7.53
C THR A 196 -23.16 8.92 6.83
N THR A 197 -22.09 8.65 7.57
CA THR A 197 -20.70 8.67 7.07
C THR A 197 -19.99 7.36 7.38
N VAL A 198 -19.19 6.84 6.44
CA VAL A 198 -18.31 5.69 6.70
C VAL A 198 -17.16 6.16 7.60
N VAL A 199 -16.97 5.50 8.73
CA VAL A 199 -15.93 5.82 9.74
C VAL A 199 -14.85 4.75 9.86
N ALA A 200 -15.12 3.53 9.41
CA ALA A 200 -14.13 2.47 9.25
C ALA A 200 -14.55 1.48 8.15
N THR A 201 -13.57 0.82 7.54
CA THR A 201 -13.78 -0.28 6.58
C THR A 201 -12.90 -1.46 6.98
N VAL A 202 -13.46 -2.66 6.96
CA VAL A 202 -12.76 -3.92 7.28
C VAL A 202 -12.81 -4.83 6.05
N TRP A 203 -11.69 -4.90 5.33
CA TRP A 203 -11.54 -5.79 4.18
C TRP A 203 -11.16 -7.20 4.62
N LEU A 204 -11.70 -8.20 3.93
CA LEU A 204 -11.40 -9.61 4.15
C LEU A 204 -10.39 -10.07 3.10
N MET A 205 -9.28 -10.66 3.55
CA MET A 205 -8.28 -11.25 2.65
C MET A 205 -8.34 -12.77 2.75
N PRO A 206 -8.74 -13.50 1.69
CA PRO A 206 -8.69 -14.95 1.69
C PRO A 206 -7.25 -15.46 1.99
N PRO A 207 -7.07 -16.52 2.80
CA PRO A 207 -8.09 -17.40 3.37
C PRO A 207 -8.47 -17.06 4.84
N ALA A 208 -8.29 -15.82 5.29
CA ALA A 208 -8.55 -15.46 6.68
C ALA A 208 -10.05 -15.49 7.03
N ASN A 209 -10.36 -15.84 8.28
CA ASN A 209 -11.71 -15.68 8.84
C ASN A 209 -12.16 -14.21 8.75
N PRO A 210 -13.47 -13.94 8.55
CA PRO A 210 -14.00 -12.59 8.54
C PRO A 210 -13.70 -11.88 9.87
N SER A 211 -12.95 -10.77 9.83
CA SER A 211 -12.78 -9.92 11.01
C SER A 211 -14.07 -9.14 11.26
N THR A 212 -14.90 -9.61 12.18
CA THR A 212 -16.18 -8.98 12.52
C THR A 212 -16.06 -8.02 13.72
N ALA A 213 -14.92 -7.34 13.84
CA ALA A 213 -14.68 -6.32 14.85
C ALA A 213 -13.76 -5.21 14.33
N VAL A 214 -13.92 -4.00 14.87
CA VAL A 214 -13.03 -2.84 14.61
C VAL A 214 -13.05 -1.84 15.76
N ARG A 215 -11.95 -1.11 15.94
CA ARG A 215 -11.89 0.07 16.81
C ARG A 215 -12.06 1.35 15.99
N VAL A 216 -13.18 2.03 16.17
CA VAL A 216 -13.41 3.39 15.65
C VAL A 216 -12.63 4.36 16.53
N THR A 217 -11.87 5.28 15.93
CA THR A 217 -10.98 6.22 16.64
C THR A 217 -11.19 7.66 16.17
N ARG A 218 -10.59 8.63 16.89
CA ARG A 218 -10.76 10.08 16.65
C ARG A 218 -12.20 10.56 16.88
N LEU A 219 -12.91 9.89 17.79
CA LEU A 219 -14.19 10.37 18.31
C LEU A 219 -13.96 11.52 19.29
N THR A 220 -14.97 12.38 19.44
CA THR A 220 -15.00 13.45 20.45
C THR A 220 -15.43 12.86 21.79
N ALA A 221 -14.86 13.38 22.89
CA ALA A 221 -15.27 13.03 24.24
C ALA A 221 -16.70 13.51 24.58
N GLY A 222 -17.36 12.87 25.54
CA GLY A 222 -18.69 13.23 26.04
C GLY A 222 -19.80 13.24 24.97
N THR A 223 -19.61 12.54 23.84
CA THR A 223 -20.41 12.68 22.63
C THR A 223 -21.13 11.37 22.31
N THR A 224 -22.43 11.46 22.03
CA THR A 224 -23.25 10.30 21.65
C THR A 224 -23.12 10.01 20.16
N TYR A 225 -22.66 8.80 19.84
CA TYR A 225 -22.57 8.26 18.49
C TYR A 225 -23.58 7.12 18.30
N THR A 226 -24.12 7.00 17.09
CA THR A 226 -24.93 5.86 16.67
C THR A 226 -24.23 5.19 15.50
N PHE A 227 -23.88 3.93 15.62
CA PHE A 227 -23.18 3.16 14.60
C PHE A 227 -24.08 2.08 14.00
N ALA A 228 -23.92 1.83 12.70
CA ALA A 228 -24.45 0.67 12.00
C ALA A 228 -23.37 0.08 11.08
N VAL A 229 -23.51 -1.19 10.69
CA VAL A 229 -22.56 -1.88 9.81
C VAL A 229 -23.30 -2.42 8.58
N ARG A 230 -22.66 -2.38 7.41
CA ARG A 230 -23.09 -3.11 6.21
C ARG A 230 -21.97 -3.97 5.67
N ALA A 231 -22.33 -5.06 5.01
CA ALA A 231 -21.43 -5.92 4.25
C ALA A 231 -21.33 -5.46 2.79
N ARG A 232 -20.22 -5.80 2.13
CA ARG A 232 -19.95 -5.56 0.71
C ARG A 232 -19.28 -6.78 0.08
N ASP A 233 -19.76 -7.21 -1.08
CA ASP A 233 -19.15 -8.28 -1.89
C ASP A 233 -17.96 -7.77 -2.73
N GLU A 234 -17.39 -8.61 -3.60
CA GLU A 234 -16.40 -8.17 -4.60
C GLU A 234 -17.02 -7.39 -5.78
N ALA A 235 -18.27 -7.69 -6.16
CA ALA A 235 -18.95 -7.06 -7.30
C ALA A 235 -19.29 -5.56 -7.08
N GLY A 236 -19.41 -5.13 -5.83
CA GLY A 236 -19.78 -3.79 -5.41
C GLY A 236 -21.20 -3.63 -4.86
N ASN A 237 -21.93 -4.72 -4.64
CA ASN A 237 -23.22 -4.70 -3.96
C ASN A 237 -23.03 -4.52 -2.45
N TYR A 238 -24.03 -3.93 -1.78
CA TYR A 238 -24.01 -3.66 -0.34
C TYR A 238 -25.26 -4.22 0.32
N SER A 239 -25.10 -4.84 1.49
CA SER A 239 -26.24 -5.20 2.34
C SER A 239 -27.00 -3.94 2.79
N ALA A 240 -28.23 -4.13 3.25
CA ALA A 240 -28.86 -3.13 4.13
C ALA A 240 -28.02 -2.94 5.41
N LEU A 241 -28.23 -1.83 6.12
CA LEU A 241 -27.60 -1.56 7.40
C LEU A 241 -28.08 -2.57 8.47
N SER A 242 -27.19 -2.95 9.37
CA SER A 242 -27.53 -3.65 10.61
C SER A 242 -28.52 -2.84 11.46
N ALA A 243 -29.11 -3.48 12.47
CA ALA A 243 -29.65 -2.74 13.61
C ALA A 243 -28.57 -1.80 14.18
N PRO A 244 -28.88 -0.53 14.49
CA PRO A 244 -27.90 0.42 14.99
C PRO A 244 -27.64 0.23 16.49
N VAL A 245 -26.42 0.57 16.92
CA VAL A 245 -26.04 0.64 18.34
C VAL A 245 -25.66 2.09 18.70
N THR A 246 -26.20 2.61 19.80
CA THR A 246 -25.92 3.96 20.29
C THR A 246 -25.06 3.91 21.54
N VAL A 247 -24.02 4.75 21.61
CA VAL A 247 -23.06 4.82 22.72
C VAL A 247 -22.55 6.24 22.91
N THR A 248 -22.39 6.65 24.17
CA THR A 248 -21.78 7.94 24.52
C THR A 248 -20.34 7.71 24.94
N THR A 249 -19.39 8.42 24.32
CA THR A 249 -17.99 8.43 24.79
C THR A 249 -17.90 9.09 26.17
N PRO A 250 -17.01 8.63 27.08
CA PRO A 250 -16.75 9.31 28.33
C PRO A 250 -16.42 10.79 28.12
N SER A 251 -16.87 11.64 29.05
CA SER A 251 -16.48 13.05 29.11
C SER A 251 -14.97 13.20 29.20
N ALA A 252 -14.44 14.30 28.67
CA ALA A 252 -13.00 14.52 28.64
C ALA A 252 -12.35 14.44 30.03
N SER A 253 -11.17 13.82 30.11
CA SER A 253 -10.43 13.62 31.36
C SER A 253 -9.72 14.91 31.81
N ILE A 254 -10.52 15.90 32.22
CA ILE A 254 -10.00 17.17 32.75
C ILE A 254 -9.52 17.02 34.20
N CYS A 255 -8.28 17.45 34.42
CA CYS A 255 -7.68 17.65 35.73
C CYS A 255 -7.61 19.13 36.09
N SER A 256 -7.75 19.46 37.36
CA SER A 256 -7.36 20.77 37.91
C SER A 256 -6.18 20.61 38.87
N VAL A 257 -5.22 21.52 38.79
CA VAL A 257 -4.15 21.64 39.80
C VAL A 257 -4.20 23.01 40.45
N GLY A 258 -4.41 23.03 41.76
CA GLY A 258 -4.21 24.21 42.60
C GLY A 258 -2.77 24.27 43.13
N TYR A 259 -2.23 25.47 43.31
CA TYR A 259 -0.93 25.70 43.95
C TYR A 259 -1.07 26.70 45.08
N ARG A 260 -0.49 26.38 46.24
CA ARG A 260 -0.24 27.37 47.29
C ARG A 260 1.09 27.13 47.98
N VAL A 261 1.68 28.21 48.46
CA VAL A 261 2.77 28.16 49.43
C VAL A 261 2.18 27.94 50.82
N ALA A 262 2.73 26.99 51.57
CA ALA A 262 2.30 26.64 52.92
C ALA A 262 3.20 27.25 54.01
N ALA A 263 4.48 27.49 53.70
CA ALA A 263 5.41 28.26 54.54
C ALA A 263 6.56 28.81 53.69
N GLU A 264 7.10 29.98 54.07
CA GLU A 264 8.28 30.60 53.46
C GLU A 264 9.32 30.94 54.54
N TRP A 265 10.59 30.90 54.15
CA TRP A 265 11.73 31.33 54.95
C TRP A 265 12.83 31.91 54.05
N THR A 266 13.81 32.59 54.64
CA THR A 266 14.84 33.39 53.92
C THR A 266 15.63 32.63 52.85
N THR A 267 15.63 31.29 52.87
CA THR A 267 16.37 30.43 51.94
C THR A 267 15.49 29.39 51.23
N GLY A 268 14.17 29.36 51.44
CA GLY A 268 13.31 28.32 50.88
C GLY A 268 11.82 28.48 51.14
N LEU A 269 11.03 27.61 50.51
CA LEU A 269 9.60 27.49 50.76
C LEU A 269 9.14 26.04 50.76
N LEU A 270 8.03 25.81 51.47
CA LEU A 270 7.21 24.60 51.44
C LEU A 270 5.95 24.92 50.64
N ALA A 271 5.69 24.19 49.57
CA ALA A 271 4.48 24.33 48.76
C ALA A 271 3.68 23.04 48.71
N GLN A 272 2.38 23.18 48.41
CA GLN A 272 1.48 22.08 48.13
C GLN A 272 0.79 22.28 46.79
N LEU A 273 0.80 21.23 45.97
CA LEU A 273 -0.06 21.06 44.81
C LEU A 273 -1.30 20.26 45.21
N THR A 274 -2.47 20.73 44.80
CA THR A 274 -3.77 20.09 45.01
C THR A 274 -4.26 19.58 43.66
N ILE A 275 -4.11 18.28 43.38
CA ILE A 275 -4.56 17.64 42.13
C ILE A 275 -5.98 17.14 42.33
N ARG A 276 -6.86 17.40 41.36
CA ARG A 276 -8.24 16.90 41.37
C ARG A 276 -8.67 16.43 39.99
N ALA A 277 -9.24 15.24 39.88
CA ALA A 277 -9.99 14.85 38.69
C ALA A 277 -11.34 15.58 38.69
N ILE A 278 -11.58 16.43 37.70
CA ILE A 278 -12.84 17.17 37.55
C ILE A 278 -13.69 16.67 36.37
N GLY A 279 -13.16 15.72 35.59
CA GLY A 279 -13.95 14.86 34.69
C GLY A 279 -14.71 13.76 35.44
N SER A 280 -15.51 12.99 34.69
CA SER A 280 -16.32 11.87 35.21
C SER A 280 -15.64 10.50 35.14
N VAL A 281 -14.34 10.45 34.83
CA VAL A 281 -13.54 9.24 34.65
C VAL A 281 -12.40 9.25 35.66
N ALA A 282 -12.05 8.09 36.19
CA ALA A 282 -10.92 7.94 37.11
C ALA A 282 -9.58 7.96 36.36
N ILE A 283 -8.55 8.58 36.94
CA ILE A 283 -7.23 8.76 36.32
C ILE A 283 -6.24 7.78 36.95
N ASP A 284 -6.05 6.63 36.30
CA ASP A 284 -5.08 5.59 36.70
C ASP A 284 -3.66 5.88 36.19
N GLY A 285 -2.66 5.33 36.88
CA GLY A 285 -1.24 5.33 36.48
C GLY A 285 -0.63 6.72 36.32
N TRP A 286 -1.11 7.72 37.08
CA TRP A 286 -0.91 9.12 36.73
C TRP A 286 0.54 9.62 36.85
N THR A 287 0.92 10.46 35.90
CA THR A 287 2.19 11.20 35.84
C THR A 287 1.90 12.69 35.73
N LEU A 288 2.38 13.50 36.67
CA LEU A 288 2.24 14.95 36.65
C LEU A 288 3.59 15.58 36.27
N THR A 289 3.60 16.36 35.19
CA THR A 289 4.71 17.24 34.82
C THR A 289 4.32 18.70 35.00
N TRP A 290 5.22 19.51 35.52
CA TRP A 290 5.07 20.97 35.56
C TRP A 290 6.40 21.69 35.36
N ALA A 291 6.34 22.99 35.11
CA ALA A 291 7.51 23.81 34.82
C ALA A 291 8.01 24.61 36.05
N PHE A 292 9.33 24.65 36.20
CA PHE A 292 10.10 25.51 37.10
C PHE A 292 11.28 26.10 36.31
N PRO A 293 11.80 27.30 36.59
CA PRO A 293 13.13 27.68 36.13
C PRO A 293 14.20 26.73 36.69
N ASP A 294 15.19 26.33 35.87
CA ASP A 294 16.22 25.33 36.22
C ASP A 294 17.16 25.71 37.40
N SER A 295 16.96 26.86 38.05
CA SER A 295 17.85 27.41 39.08
C SER A 295 17.58 26.93 40.52
N GLN A 296 16.40 26.38 40.83
CA GLN A 296 16.03 26.03 42.21
C GLN A 296 16.22 24.53 42.50
N PRO A 297 16.91 24.11 43.58
CA PRO A 297 16.98 22.71 44.01
C PRO A 297 15.65 22.25 44.61
N LEU A 298 15.24 21.02 44.30
CA LEU A 298 14.23 20.30 45.07
C LEU A 298 14.92 19.70 46.30
N LEU A 299 14.50 20.10 47.50
CA LEU A 299 15.11 19.65 48.77
C LEU A 299 14.32 18.49 49.41
N ALA A 300 13.01 18.43 49.19
CA ALA A 300 12.15 17.32 49.63
C ALA A 300 10.87 17.23 48.76
N LEU A 301 10.27 16.04 48.73
CA LEU A 301 9.03 15.72 48.01
C LEU A 301 8.25 14.65 48.78
N TRP A 302 6.93 14.81 48.89
CA TRP A 302 6.01 13.83 49.49
C TRP A 302 4.70 13.78 48.70
N GLY A 303 4.02 12.63 48.71
CA GLY A 303 2.79 12.40 47.94
C GLY A 303 3.03 12.04 46.46
N ALA A 304 4.28 11.95 46.01
CA ALA A 304 4.65 11.47 44.68
C ALA A 304 6.11 10.98 44.62
N GLU A 305 6.41 10.12 43.65
CA GLU A 305 7.77 9.69 43.31
C GLU A 305 8.36 10.58 42.20
N LEU A 306 9.61 11.02 42.34
CA LEU A 306 10.31 11.77 41.30
C LEU A 306 10.69 10.84 40.12
N VAL A 307 10.25 11.18 38.91
CA VAL A 307 10.59 10.43 37.67
C VAL A 307 11.72 11.12 36.91
N ARG A 308 11.63 12.44 36.73
CA ARG A 308 12.56 13.22 35.91
C ARG A 308 12.65 14.66 36.37
N ARG A 309 13.84 15.27 36.22
CA ARG A 309 14.08 16.70 36.42
C ARG A 309 15.05 17.20 35.34
N GLY A 310 14.77 18.37 34.76
CA GLY A 310 15.66 19.07 33.84
C GLY A 310 14.94 19.74 32.66
N GLY A 311 15.60 20.73 32.04
CA GLY A 311 15.03 21.47 30.91
C GLY A 311 13.81 22.31 31.30
N GLY A 312 13.85 22.88 32.50
CA GLY A 312 12.79 23.68 33.08
C GLY A 312 11.57 22.88 33.53
N THR A 313 11.68 21.56 33.67
CA THR A 313 10.56 20.68 34.02
C THR A 313 10.88 19.73 35.16
N LEU A 314 9.84 19.38 35.92
CA LEU A 314 9.86 18.33 36.91
C LEU A 314 8.66 17.41 36.67
N THR A 315 8.94 16.12 36.52
CA THR A 315 7.93 15.06 36.32
C THR A 315 7.97 14.14 37.53
N VAL A 316 6.81 13.96 38.14
CA VAL A 316 6.56 12.97 39.19
C VAL A 316 5.54 11.95 38.71
N ARG A 317 5.53 10.79 39.35
CA ARG A 317 4.47 9.79 39.22
C ARG A 317 3.82 9.53 40.57
N HIS A 318 2.62 9.01 40.47
CA HIS A 318 1.95 8.25 41.50
C HIS A 318 2.89 7.32 42.34
N PRO A 319 2.83 7.33 43.70
CA PRO A 319 3.62 6.46 44.57
C PRO A 319 2.85 5.18 45.01
N ALA A 320 3.30 4.00 44.52
CA ALA A 320 2.88 2.62 44.84
C ALA A 320 1.38 2.27 45.09
N ASP A 321 0.73 2.88 46.09
CA ASP A 321 -0.53 2.47 46.72
C ASP A 321 -1.77 3.32 46.32
N ASP A 322 -1.56 4.58 45.94
CA ASP A 322 -2.59 5.62 45.64
C ASP A 322 -2.99 5.75 44.14
N ARG A 323 -3.06 4.63 43.40
CA ARG A 323 -2.86 4.59 41.92
C ARG A 323 -3.85 5.37 41.05
N VAL A 324 -5.04 5.60 41.57
CA VAL A 324 -6.22 6.01 40.79
C VAL A 324 -6.83 7.24 41.44
N ILE A 325 -6.87 8.36 40.72
CA ILE A 325 -7.64 9.54 41.15
C ILE A 325 -9.10 9.34 40.73
N LEU A 326 -10.01 9.12 41.67
CA LEU A 326 -11.43 8.98 41.35
C LEU A 326 -12.09 10.34 41.00
N PRO A 327 -13.23 10.35 40.26
CA PRO A 327 -13.94 11.57 39.94
C PRO A 327 -14.28 12.43 41.17
N GLY A 328 -13.75 13.65 41.22
CA GLY A 328 -13.92 14.58 42.33
C GLY A 328 -12.94 14.41 43.50
N GLU A 329 -12.15 13.33 43.53
CA GLU A 329 -11.14 13.04 44.55
C GLU A 329 -9.93 13.98 44.45
N THR A 330 -9.25 14.21 45.58
CA THR A 330 -8.22 15.25 45.74
C THR A 330 -6.95 14.68 46.35
N HIS A 331 -5.84 14.76 45.61
CA HIS A 331 -4.51 14.27 46.01
C HIS A 331 -3.56 15.44 46.24
N PHE A 332 -2.63 15.28 47.18
CA PHE A 332 -1.75 16.36 47.63
C PHE A 332 -0.28 16.01 47.46
N ILE A 333 0.41 16.74 46.59
CA ILE A 333 1.87 16.68 46.49
C ILE A 333 2.46 17.83 47.29
N ASN A 334 3.39 17.54 48.19
CA ASN A 334 4.07 18.55 49.00
C ASN A 334 5.55 18.56 48.62
N TYR A 335 6.17 19.73 48.50
CA TYR A 335 7.59 19.84 48.18
C TYR A 335 8.28 21.03 48.84
N VAL A 336 9.59 20.90 49.04
CA VAL A 336 10.46 21.98 49.53
C VAL A 336 11.47 22.37 48.45
N THR A 337 11.68 23.66 48.26
CA THR A 337 12.66 24.22 47.32
C THR A 337 13.28 25.51 47.87
N THR A 338 14.33 26.04 47.23
CA THR A 338 14.91 27.34 47.63
C THR A 338 14.05 28.53 47.21
N ALA A 339 14.26 29.68 47.85
CA ALA A 339 13.54 30.91 47.58
C ALA A 339 14.39 31.92 46.79
N PRO A 340 13.78 32.80 45.98
CA PRO A 340 12.36 32.87 45.64
C PRO A 340 12.02 31.91 44.49
N ALA A 341 11.22 30.86 44.76
CA ALA A 341 10.69 30.02 43.70
C ALA A 341 9.41 30.65 43.11
N PRO A 342 9.33 30.89 41.79
CA PRO A 342 8.12 31.41 41.18
C PRO A 342 7.03 30.35 41.12
N THR A 343 5.78 30.81 40.97
CA THR A 343 4.60 29.96 40.80
C THR A 343 4.84 28.91 39.70
N PRO A 344 4.71 27.60 39.98
CA PRO A 344 4.80 26.56 38.98
C PRO A 344 3.72 26.74 37.90
N THR A 345 4.07 26.44 36.65
CA THR A 345 3.19 26.64 35.49
C THR A 345 3.11 25.39 34.62
N ARG A 346 2.15 25.36 33.68
CA ARG A 346 2.01 24.32 32.66
C ARG A 346 1.93 22.91 33.26
N PHE A 347 0.94 22.69 34.11
CA PHE A 347 0.62 21.37 34.64
C PHE A 347 0.07 20.46 33.54
N VAL A 348 0.63 19.27 33.41
CA VAL A 348 0.26 18.25 32.43
C VAL A 348 0.17 16.91 33.14
N LEU A 349 -0.99 16.25 33.09
CA LEU A 349 -1.27 14.96 33.71
C LEU A 349 -1.53 13.94 32.60
N ASN A 350 -0.72 12.88 32.50
CA ASN A 350 -0.79 11.88 31.41
C ASN A 350 -0.90 12.55 30.02
N ASP A 351 0.05 13.45 29.72
CA ASP A 351 0.15 14.28 28.51
C ASP A 351 -1.03 15.24 28.22
N SER A 352 -2.07 15.27 29.05
CA SER A 352 -3.19 16.22 28.97
C SER A 352 -2.98 17.45 29.87
N PRO A 353 -3.23 18.67 29.39
CA PRO A 353 -3.04 19.89 30.18
C PRO A 353 -4.14 20.05 31.24
N CYS A 354 -3.73 20.34 32.49
CA CYS A 354 -4.67 20.65 33.57
C CYS A 354 -5.04 22.14 33.61
N VAL A 355 -6.24 22.46 34.07
CA VAL A 355 -6.61 23.84 34.43
C VAL A 355 -5.98 24.23 35.76
N THR A 356 -5.38 25.43 35.81
CA THR A 356 -4.81 26.00 37.04
C THR A 356 -5.91 26.66 37.89
N GLY A 357 -6.09 26.16 39.11
CA GLY A 357 -6.91 26.81 40.14
C GLY A 357 -6.04 27.68 41.08
N GLY A 358 -6.62 28.75 41.60
CA GLY A 358 -6.13 29.47 42.78
C GLY A 358 -6.96 29.08 44.00
#